data_AF-A0AAD9PYB5-F1
#
_entry.id   AF-A0AAD9PYB5-F1
#
_cell.length_a   1.000
_cell.length_b   1.000
_cell.length_c   1.000
_cell.angle_alpha   90.00
_cell.angle_beta   90.00
_cell.angle_gamma   90.00
#
_symmetry.space_group_name_H-M   'P 1'
#
loop_
_entity.id
_entity.type
_entity.pdbx_description
1 polymer ?
#
loop_
_entity_poly.entity_id
_entity_poly.type
_entity_poly.pdbx_seq_one_letter_code
_entity_poly.pdbx_strand_id
1 'polypeptide(L)'
;QSIDQIQSALRYGINAYKSVKDACPGAVTGEGEGWYPLEKPEEPKIILVAIAEGAIQNERVTLFTKGHECLDMKLRCRENLSLSVEPSYLYLFKPLKDDEVGDLALIKCSPSANGQEQVCEGLILRYKPKVISRGKEPVKIMTADGKFVDCPGVVFDTGNTAGTGISAALVKALNLDDKIDVGDRRSFEGVGRDNNGNPITGECNTIMINVKIRNMWLTGKALYGMPPENIHLLIGTDIIDLLGQKDFKLGK
;
A
#
# COMPACT_ATOMS: atom_id res chain seq x y z
N GLN A 1 -23.96 -9.23 3.91
CA GLN A 1 -23.31 -8.78 2.66
C GLN A 1 -21.85 -8.53 2.96
N SER A 2 -20.93 -8.89 2.05
CA SER A 2 -19.51 -8.53 2.22
C SER A 2 -19.30 -7.04 1.89
N ILE A 3 -18.24 -6.43 2.43
CA ILE A 3 -17.86 -5.05 2.09
C ILE A 3 -17.63 -4.92 0.56
N ASP A 4 -17.10 -5.96 -0.08
CA ASP A 4 -16.93 -6.02 -1.53
C ASP A 4 -18.27 -5.91 -2.27
N GLN A 5 -19.31 -6.60 -1.81
CA GLN A 5 -20.66 -6.52 -2.39
C GLN A 5 -21.29 -5.15 -2.20
N ILE A 6 -21.08 -4.53 -1.03
CA ILE A 6 -21.57 -3.18 -0.76
C ILE A 6 -20.88 -2.18 -1.68
N GLN A 7 -19.55 -2.18 -1.72
CA GLN A 7 -18.78 -1.20 -2.50
C GLN A 7 -18.95 -1.37 -4.02
N SER A 8 -19.11 -2.59 -4.54
CA SER A 8 -19.37 -2.84 -5.97
C SER A 8 -20.74 -2.38 -6.44
N ALA A 9 -21.71 -2.24 -5.52
CA ALA A 9 -23.04 -1.73 -5.83
C ALA A 9 -23.11 -0.19 -5.83
N LEU A 10 -22.11 0.49 -5.25
CA LEU A 10 -22.10 1.96 -5.14
C LEU A 10 -21.74 2.61 -6.47
N ARG A 11 -22.40 3.74 -6.76
CA ARG A 11 -22.14 4.55 -7.95
C ARG A 11 -21.93 6.00 -7.56
N TYR A 12 -20.98 6.64 -8.23
CA TYR A 12 -20.75 8.07 -8.06
C TYR A 12 -21.98 8.89 -8.46
N GLY A 13 -22.27 9.94 -7.69
CA GLY A 13 -23.42 10.84 -7.91
C GLY A 13 -24.77 10.24 -7.51
N ILE A 14 -24.82 8.98 -7.05
CA ILE A 14 -26.03 8.35 -6.53
C ILE A 14 -25.85 8.04 -5.04
N ASN A 15 -24.86 7.22 -4.70
CA ASN A 15 -24.65 6.74 -3.33
C ASN A 15 -23.35 7.26 -2.71
N ALA A 16 -22.39 7.66 -3.54
CA ALA A 16 -21.07 8.12 -3.11
C ALA A 16 -20.57 9.24 -4.03
N TYR A 17 -19.53 9.95 -3.59
CA TYR A 17 -18.94 11.07 -4.30
C TYR A 17 -17.42 10.92 -4.40
N LYS A 18 -16.78 11.41 -5.47
CA LYS A 18 -15.31 11.39 -5.59
C LYS A 18 -14.66 12.39 -4.64
N SER A 19 -15.37 13.47 -4.33
CA SER A 19 -14.94 14.55 -3.46
C SER A 19 -16.10 15.12 -2.64
N VAL A 20 -15.78 15.94 -1.63
CA VAL A 20 -16.78 16.72 -0.89
C VAL A 20 -17.38 17.80 -1.79
N LYS A 21 -16.58 18.41 -2.69
CA LYS A 21 -17.08 19.33 -3.73
C LYS A 21 -18.16 18.73 -4.62
N ASP A 22 -18.00 17.48 -5.03
CA ASP A 22 -19.01 16.80 -5.86
C ASP A 22 -20.30 16.56 -5.05
N ALA A 23 -20.18 16.29 -3.75
CA ALA A 23 -21.32 16.08 -2.87
C ALA A 23 -22.07 17.37 -2.54
N CYS A 24 -21.37 18.50 -2.58
CA CYS A 24 -21.83 19.81 -2.19
C CYS A 24 -21.25 20.88 -3.16
N PRO A 25 -21.87 21.03 -4.36
CA PRO A 25 -21.43 22.00 -5.36
C PRO A 25 -21.42 23.43 -4.79
N GLY A 26 -20.41 24.22 -5.12
CA GLY A 26 -20.27 25.60 -4.63
C GLY A 26 -19.48 25.73 -3.32
N ALA A 27 -18.61 24.78 -3.02
CA ALA A 27 -17.78 24.88 -1.83
C ALA A 27 -16.33 25.23 -2.13
N VAL A 28 -15.78 26.09 -1.29
CA VAL A 28 -14.42 26.61 -1.40
C VAL A 28 -13.50 25.75 -0.54
N THR A 29 -12.38 25.31 -1.11
CA THR A 29 -11.28 24.68 -0.37
C THR A 29 -10.15 25.68 -0.24
N GLY A 30 -9.76 26.01 0.98
CA GLY A 30 -8.47 26.63 1.24
C GLY A 30 -7.38 25.55 1.24
N GLU A 31 -6.16 25.88 0.82
CA GLU A 31 -5.01 25.01 1.13
C GLU A 31 -4.78 25.06 2.64
N GLY A 32 -4.98 23.94 3.34
CA GLY A 32 -4.75 23.83 4.79
C GLY A 32 -5.88 24.34 5.70
N GLU A 33 -6.85 25.07 5.15
CA GLU A 33 -8.06 25.49 5.85
C GLU A 33 -9.23 24.71 5.25
N GLY A 34 -9.91 23.91 6.09
CA GLY A 34 -10.88 22.90 5.66
C GLY A 34 -12.00 23.39 4.73
N TRP A 35 -12.89 22.47 4.37
CA TRP A 35 -13.96 22.74 3.42
C TRP A 35 -15.02 23.73 3.95
N TYR A 36 -15.38 24.76 3.18
CA TYR A 36 -16.49 25.67 3.48
C TYR A 36 -17.49 25.69 2.31
N PRO A 37 -18.74 25.20 2.46
CA PRO A 37 -19.76 25.48 1.47
C PRO A 37 -20.10 26.97 1.49
N LEU A 38 -20.33 27.56 0.32
CA LEU A 38 -20.80 28.96 0.19
C LEU A 38 -22.13 29.18 0.94
N GLU A 39 -22.96 28.14 1.05
CA GLU A 39 -24.19 28.15 1.85
C GLU A 39 -24.00 27.31 3.11
N LYS A 40 -24.21 27.92 4.28
CA LYS A 40 -24.21 27.21 5.56
C LYS A 40 -25.34 26.16 5.52
N PRO A 41 -25.05 24.86 5.71
CA PRO A 41 -26.12 23.87 5.74
C PRO A 41 -27.02 24.13 6.95
N GLU A 42 -28.32 24.32 6.72
CA GLU A 42 -29.31 24.52 7.80
C GLU A 42 -29.46 23.27 8.67
N GLU A 43 -29.25 22.09 8.07
CA GLU A 43 -29.31 20.79 8.73
C GLU A 43 -28.03 19.97 8.52
N PRO A 44 -27.67 19.08 9.45
CA PRO A 44 -26.53 18.18 9.27
C PRO A 44 -26.68 17.30 8.02
N LYS A 45 -25.67 17.33 7.14
CA LYS A 45 -25.60 16.49 5.95
C LYS A 45 -24.58 15.37 6.16
N ILE A 46 -24.97 14.14 5.81
CA ILE A 46 -24.08 12.98 5.84
C ILE A 46 -23.77 12.58 4.40
N ILE A 47 -22.49 12.44 4.08
CA ILE A 47 -22.01 12.11 2.74
C ILE A 47 -21.02 10.94 2.80
N LEU A 48 -21.03 10.13 1.74
CA LEU A 48 -20.05 9.08 1.51
C LEU A 48 -19.05 9.55 0.45
N VAL A 49 -17.79 9.68 0.83
CA VAL A 49 -16.73 10.22 -0.04
C VAL A 49 -15.65 9.18 -0.24
N ALA A 50 -15.27 8.97 -1.51
CA ALA A 50 -14.22 8.04 -1.88
C ALA A 50 -12.84 8.57 -1.49
N ILE A 51 -12.05 7.71 -0.85
CA ILE A 51 -10.72 8.06 -0.33
C ILE A 51 -9.62 7.36 -1.12
N ALA A 52 -8.58 8.11 -1.43
CA ALA A 52 -7.38 7.66 -2.12
C ALA A 52 -6.27 7.30 -1.12
N GLU A 53 -6.12 8.10 -0.07
CA GLU A 53 -5.14 7.92 1.01
C GLU A 53 -5.72 8.44 2.33
N GLY A 54 -5.16 8.01 3.46
CA GLY A 54 -5.51 8.59 4.74
C GLY A 54 -4.62 8.13 5.88
N ALA A 55 -4.62 8.90 6.96
CA ALA A 55 -3.88 8.61 8.18
C ALA A 55 -4.70 9.02 9.40
N ILE A 56 -4.61 8.25 10.48
CA ILE A 56 -5.23 8.54 11.78
C ILE A 56 -4.13 8.90 12.78
N GLN A 57 -4.27 10.03 13.47
CA GLN A 57 -3.35 10.46 14.51
C GLN A 57 -4.11 11.32 15.54
N ASN A 58 -3.88 11.11 16.83
CA ASN A 58 -4.44 11.95 17.91
C ASN A 58 -5.95 12.21 17.78
N GLU A 59 -6.76 11.16 17.57
CA GLU A 59 -8.23 11.25 17.35
C GLU A 59 -8.67 12.08 16.12
N ARG A 60 -7.74 12.42 15.24
CA ARG A 60 -8.00 13.08 13.97
C ARG A 60 -7.71 12.13 12.83
N VAL A 61 -8.34 12.40 11.71
CA VAL A 61 -8.07 11.71 10.46
C VAL A 61 -7.78 12.73 9.37
N THR A 62 -6.64 12.54 8.70
CA THR A 62 -6.31 13.24 7.46
C THR A 62 -6.66 12.31 6.31
N LEU A 63 -7.54 12.74 5.41
CA LEU A 63 -7.99 11.97 4.26
C LEU A 63 -7.67 12.71 2.97
N PHE A 64 -7.14 11.99 1.99
CA PHE A 64 -7.06 12.48 0.62
C PHE A 64 -8.21 11.86 -0.18
N THR A 65 -9.11 12.68 -0.71
CA THR A 65 -10.23 12.22 -1.52
C THR A 65 -9.75 11.89 -2.93
N LYS A 66 -10.56 11.12 -3.68
CA LYS A 66 -10.25 10.85 -5.09
C LYS A 66 -10.39 12.08 -6.00
N GLY A 67 -11.13 13.10 -5.59
CA GLY A 67 -11.11 14.41 -6.25
C GLY A 67 -9.98 15.31 -5.77
N HIS A 68 -8.93 14.74 -5.17
CA HIS A 68 -7.68 15.41 -4.80
C HIS A 68 -7.81 16.46 -3.69
N GLU A 69 -8.82 16.35 -2.82
CA GLU A 69 -8.94 17.20 -1.64
C GLU A 69 -8.22 16.58 -0.44
N CYS A 70 -7.56 17.40 0.37
CA CYS A 70 -7.03 16.99 1.67
C CYS A 70 -7.99 17.48 2.76
N LEU A 71 -8.48 16.57 3.59
CA LEU A 71 -9.43 16.84 4.66
C LEU A 71 -8.83 16.41 6.00
N ASP A 72 -8.68 17.35 6.92
CA ASP A 72 -8.31 17.07 8.31
C ASP A 72 -9.51 17.29 9.22
N MET A 73 -10.01 16.21 9.83
CA MET A 73 -11.22 16.23 10.64
C MET A 73 -11.12 15.38 11.90
N LYS A 74 -11.99 15.64 12.86
CA LYS A 74 -12.13 14.79 14.05
C LYS A 74 -12.66 13.42 13.64
N LEU A 75 -12.05 12.36 14.17
CA LEU A 75 -12.50 10.98 13.98
C LEU A 75 -13.39 10.56 15.15
N ARG A 76 -14.68 10.29 14.88
CA ARG A 76 -15.63 9.78 15.90
C ARG A 76 -15.85 8.28 15.86
N CYS A 77 -15.11 7.55 15.02
CA CYS A 77 -15.11 6.08 15.01
C CYS A 77 -14.70 5.52 16.38
N ARG A 78 -15.67 4.98 17.12
CA ARG A 78 -15.47 4.46 18.49
C ARG A 78 -14.51 3.26 18.58
N GLU A 79 -14.34 2.51 17.49
CA GLU A 79 -13.48 1.32 17.46
C GLU A 79 -12.00 1.62 17.15
N ASN A 80 -11.67 2.84 16.68
CA ASN A 80 -10.33 3.18 16.17
C ASN A 80 -9.71 4.41 16.86
N LEU A 81 -10.07 4.68 18.12
CA LEU A 81 -9.41 5.72 18.93
C LEU A 81 -7.99 5.27 19.31
N SER A 82 -7.09 5.28 18.33
CA SER A 82 -5.67 5.13 18.55
C SER A 82 -5.16 6.42 19.20
N LEU A 83 -4.77 6.34 20.47
CA LEU A 83 -4.01 7.39 21.18
C LEU A 83 -2.52 7.40 20.75
N SER A 84 -2.20 6.77 19.61
CA SER A 84 -0.84 6.69 19.10
C SER A 84 -0.32 8.08 18.72
N VAL A 85 0.89 8.38 19.20
CA VAL A 85 1.67 9.56 18.82
C VAL A 85 2.10 9.47 17.35
N GLU A 86 2.30 8.25 16.84
CA GLU A 86 2.64 8.01 15.43
C GLU A 86 1.39 7.84 14.56
N PRO A 87 1.38 8.41 13.33
CA PRO A 87 0.25 8.32 12.43
C PRO A 87 0.04 6.88 11.93
N SER A 88 -1.19 6.40 12.07
CA SER A 88 -1.64 5.12 11.52
C SER A 88 -2.17 5.33 10.10
N TYR A 89 -1.35 5.03 9.10
CA TYR A 89 -1.75 5.12 7.68
C TYR A 89 -2.79 4.05 7.31
N LEU A 90 -3.87 4.47 6.66
CA LEU A 90 -4.93 3.60 6.17
C LEU A 90 -4.43 2.79 4.96
N TYR A 91 -4.60 1.47 5.02
CA TYR A 91 -4.25 0.57 3.92
C TYR A 91 -5.42 0.41 2.96
N LEU A 92 -5.63 1.43 2.13
CA LEU A 92 -6.76 1.48 1.23
C LEU A 92 -6.61 0.53 0.03
N PHE A 93 -7.73 -0.04 -0.39
CA PHE A 93 -7.86 -0.67 -1.69
C PHE A 93 -7.83 0.42 -2.77
N LYS A 94 -6.70 0.53 -3.48
CA LYS A 94 -6.63 1.30 -4.72
C LYS A 94 -7.48 0.58 -5.77
N PRO A 95 -8.59 1.18 -6.24
CA PRO A 95 -9.45 0.54 -7.22
C PRO A 95 -8.71 0.26 -8.51
N LEU A 96 -9.15 -0.76 -9.24
CA LEU A 96 -8.49 -1.19 -10.48
C LEU A 96 -8.74 -0.20 -11.63
N LYS A 97 -9.78 0.64 -11.50
CA LYS A 97 -10.21 1.65 -12.48
C LYS A 97 -10.72 2.92 -11.78
N ASP A 98 -10.67 4.05 -12.47
CA ASP A 98 -11.07 5.35 -11.92
C ASP A 98 -12.58 5.50 -11.66
N ASP A 99 -13.41 4.69 -12.32
CA ASP A 99 -14.87 4.67 -12.20
C ASP A 99 -15.39 3.83 -11.01
N GLU A 100 -14.57 2.95 -10.45
CA GLU A 100 -14.93 2.17 -9.25
C GLU A 100 -14.91 3.05 -8.00
N VAL A 101 -15.92 2.95 -7.13
CA VAL A 101 -16.03 3.82 -5.94
C VAL A 101 -14.87 3.64 -4.95
N GLY A 102 -14.50 2.40 -4.62
CA GLY A 102 -13.38 2.13 -3.72
C GLY A 102 -13.75 2.24 -2.23
N ASP A 103 -12.73 2.52 -1.42
CA ASP A 103 -12.88 2.76 0.01
C ASP A 103 -13.48 4.14 0.29
N LEU A 104 -14.23 4.24 1.38
CA LEU A 104 -15.09 5.38 1.66
C LEU A 104 -14.92 5.90 3.08
N ALA A 105 -15.07 7.21 3.22
CA ALA A 105 -15.30 7.88 4.48
C ALA A 105 -16.76 8.35 4.57
N LEU A 106 -17.38 8.13 5.73
CA LEU A 106 -18.67 8.69 6.10
C LEU A 106 -18.42 10.01 6.83
N ILE A 107 -18.66 11.11 6.13
CA ILE A 107 -18.40 12.46 6.64
C ILE A 107 -19.73 13.11 7.01
N LYS A 108 -19.80 13.61 8.24
CA LYS A 108 -20.91 14.44 8.70
C LYS A 108 -20.49 15.91 8.68
N CYS A 109 -21.27 16.70 7.97
CA CYS A 109 -21.16 18.15 7.86
C CYS A 109 -22.29 18.78 8.67
N SER A 110 -21.99 19.46 9.77
CA SER A 110 -23.02 20.08 10.64
C SER A 110 -22.81 21.59 10.74
N PRO A 111 -23.88 22.41 10.79
CA PRO A 111 -23.74 23.82 11.14
C PRO A 111 -23.08 23.99 12.51
N SER A 112 -22.22 25.00 12.64
CA SER A 112 -21.54 25.33 13.90
C SER A 112 -21.50 26.85 14.10
N ALA A 113 -21.26 27.29 15.35
CA ALA A 113 -21.21 28.71 15.68
C ALA A 113 -20.18 29.49 14.85
N ASN A 114 -19.10 28.83 14.45
CA ASN A 114 -18.00 29.42 13.66
C ASN A 114 -18.06 29.04 12.16
N GLY A 115 -19.21 28.55 11.68
CA GLY A 115 -19.40 28.12 10.30
C GLY A 115 -19.93 26.71 10.23
N GLN A 116 -19.05 25.74 9.98
CA GLN A 116 -19.41 24.34 9.87
C GLN A 116 -18.40 23.45 10.58
N GLU A 117 -18.89 22.39 11.22
CA GLU A 117 -18.06 21.31 11.76
C GLU A 117 -18.09 20.11 10.79
N GLN A 118 -16.92 19.52 10.55
CA GLN A 118 -16.76 18.28 9.79
C GLN A 118 -16.19 17.21 10.68
N VAL A 119 -16.82 16.05 10.64
CA VAL A 119 -16.44 14.90 11.44
C VAL A 119 -16.47 13.65 10.57
N CYS A 120 -15.44 12.83 10.68
CA CYS A 120 -15.45 11.47 10.15
C CYS A 120 -16.20 10.58 11.14
N GLU A 121 -17.44 10.22 10.80
CA GLU A 121 -18.27 9.33 11.63
C GLU A 121 -17.91 7.86 11.40
N GLY A 122 -17.37 7.52 10.22
CA GLY A 122 -17.15 6.14 9.80
C GLY A 122 -16.12 6.01 8.69
N LEU A 123 -15.42 4.87 8.66
CA LEU A 123 -14.63 4.43 7.51
C LEU A 123 -15.19 3.08 7.03
N ILE A 124 -15.49 2.98 5.74
CA ILE A 124 -15.91 1.73 5.09
C ILE A 124 -14.75 1.29 4.19
N LEU A 125 -13.84 0.52 4.79
CA LEU A 125 -12.64 0.05 4.14
C LEU A 125 -12.80 -1.39 3.70
N ARG A 126 -12.45 -1.71 2.45
CA ARG A 126 -12.14 -3.08 2.05
C ARG A 126 -10.99 -3.54 2.91
N TYR A 127 -11.25 -4.53 3.75
CA TYR A 127 -10.24 -5.09 4.63
C TYR A 127 -9.05 -5.58 3.80
N LYS A 128 -7.97 -4.81 3.79
CA LYS A 128 -6.65 -5.32 3.45
C LYS A 128 -6.02 -5.76 4.75
N PRO A 129 -6.04 -7.06 5.07
CA PRO A 129 -5.29 -7.53 6.22
C PRO A 129 -3.83 -7.05 6.08
N LYS A 130 -3.14 -6.87 7.21
CA LYS A 130 -1.68 -6.86 7.25
C LYS A 130 -1.16 -8.27 6.95
N VAL A 131 -1.65 -8.86 5.87
CA VAL A 131 -1.33 -10.17 5.33
C VAL A 131 -0.99 -9.95 3.86
N ILE A 132 0.26 -10.22 3.50
CA ILE A 132 0.79 -10.22 2.14
C ILE A 132 0.50 -11.58 1.52
N SER A 133 -0.23 -11.63 0.40
CA SER A 133 -0.47 -12.91 -0.28
C SER A 133 0.79 -13.34 -1.03
N ARG A 134 1.29 -14.54 -0.70
CA ARG A 134 2.55 -15.05 -1.27
C ARG A 134 2.53 -15.21 -2.79
N GLY A 135 1.36 -15.40 -3.40
CA GLY A 135 1.22 -15.65 -4.84
C GLY A 135 0.48 -14.56 -5.62
N LYS A 136 -0.10 -13.57 -4.94
CA LYS A 136 -0.92 -12.52 -5.57
C LYS A 136 -0.52 -11.10 -5.20
N GLU A 137 0.38 -10.93 -4.23
CA GLU A 137 0.76 -9.57 -3.82
C GLU A 137 1.54 -8.88 -4.96
N PRO A 138 1.08 -7.70 -5.42
CA PRO A 138 1.82 -6.94 -6.41
C PRO A 138 3.11 -6.40 -5.80
N VAL A 139 4.22 -6.64 -6.49
CA VAL A 139 5.54 -6.13 -6.13
C VAL A 139 6.07 -5.31 -7.28
N LYS A 140 6.53 -4.10 -6.98
CA LYS A 140 7.28 -3.28 -7.93
C LYS A 140 8.76 -3.34 -7.59
N ILE A 141 9.61 -3.19 -8.59
CA ILE A 141 11.06 -3.13 -8.42
C ILE A 141 11.61 -1.88 -9.12
N MET A 142 12.64 -1.29 -8.55
CA MET A 142 13.27 -0.08 -9.07
C MET A 142 14.20 -0.41 -10.22
N THR A 143 14.05 0.29 -11.33
CA THR A 143 14.96 0.30 -12.49
C THR A 143 16.18 1.18 -12.24
N ALA A 144 17.21 1.07 -13.09
CA ALA A 144 18.43 1.89 -12.99
C ALA A 144 18.19 3.40 -13.05
N ASP A 145 17.12 3.87 -13.71
CA ASP A 145 16.71 5.28 -13.78
C ASP A 145 15.85 5.74 -12.57
N GLY A 146 15.68 4.88 -11.56
CA GLY A 146 14.99 5.20 -10.31
C GLY A 146 13.47 5.05 -10.35
N LYS A 147 12.89 4.50 -11.42
CA LYS A 147 11.43 4.29 -11.54
C LYS A 147 11.02 2.92 -11.00
N PHE A 148 9.83 2.84 -10.41
CA PHE A 148 9.25 1.56 -9.98
C PHE A 148 8.36 0.97 -11.08
N VAL A 149 8.72 -0.22 -11.55
CA VAL A 149 7.95 -1.00 -12.54
C VAL A 149 7.39 -2.26 -11.89
N ASP A 150 6.30 -2.80 -12.43
CA ASP A 150 5.73 -4.06 -11.95
C ASP A 150 6.72 -5.21 -12.17
N CYS A 151 6.98 -6.00 -11.12
CA CYS A 151 7.87 -7.14 -11.18
C CYS A 151 7.04 -8.42 -11.42
N PRO A 152 7.15 -9.08 -12.58
CA PRO A 152 6.53 -10.38 -12.79
C PRO A 152 7.30 -11.48 -12.05
N GLY A 153 6.67 -12.63 -11.84
CA GLY A 153 7.35 -13.85 -11.36
C GLY A 153 7.96 -13.73 -9.96
N VAL A 154 7.23 -13.12 -9.03
CA VAL A 154 7.69 -12.92 -7.65
C VAL A 154 7.18 -14.04 -6.75
N VAL A 155 8.08 -14.59 -5.92
CA VAL A 155 7.74 -15.60 -4.92
C VAL A 155 8.24 -15.15 -3.55
N PHE A 156 7.37 -15.22 -2.55
CA PHE A 156 7.76 -15.04 -1.15
C PHE A 156 8.12 -16.39 -0.53
N ASP A 157 9.37 -16.54 -0.10
CA ASP A 157 9.90 -17.77 0.48
C ASP A 157 10.43 -17.53 1.89
N THR A 158 9.63 -17.94 2.87
CA THR A 158 9.97 -17.87 4.31
C THR A 158 11.09 -18.81 4.71
N GLY A 159 11.39 -19.83 3.90
CA GLY A 159 12.51 -20.75 4.14
C GLY A 159 13.83 -20.24 3.59
N ASN A 160 13.81 -19.22 2.73
CA ASN A 160 15.01 -18.68 2.10
C ASN A 160 15.75 -17.70 3.03
N THR A 161 16.60 -18.25 3.89
CA THR A 161 17.43 -17.50 4.85
C THR A 161 18.73 -16.94 4.26
N ALA A 162 19.13 -17.42 3.07
CA ALA A 162 20.33 -16.92 2.38
C ALA A 162 20.16 -15.45 1.90
N GLY A 163 18.91 -15.01 1.76
CA GLY A 163 18.52 -13.66 1.34
C GLY A 163 17.76 -13.67 0.03
N THR A 164 17.19 -12.51 -0.33
CA THR A 164 16.41 -12.36 -1.56
C THR A 164 17.22 -12.73 -2.80
N GLY A 165 16.66 -13.48 -3.74
CA GLY A 165 17.32 -13.87 -4.99
C GLY A 165 16.75 -13.10 -6.19
N ILE A 166 17.60 -12.67 -7.13
CA ILE A 166 17.18 -12.00 -8.36
C ILE A 166 17.78 -12.65 -9.61
N SER A 167 16.95 -12.93 -10.60
CA SER A 167 17.41 -13.57 -11.84
C SER A 167 18.27 -12.62 -12.68
N ALA A 168 19.28 -13.17 -13.36
CA ALA A 168 20.12 -12.40 -14.29
C ALA A 168 19.28 -11.75 -15.41
N ALA A 169 18.23 -12.45 -15.87
CA ALA A 169 17.30 -11.91 -16.85
C ALA A 169 16.57 -10.65 -16.35
N LEU A 170 16.12 -10.65 -15.09
CA LEU A 170 15.47 -9.47 -14.50
C LEU A 170 16.47 -8.33 -14.30
N VAL A 171 17.70 -8.60 -13.84
CA VAL A 171 18.75 -7.57 -13.70
C VAL A 171 19.01 -6.86 -15.02
N LYS A 172 19.17 -7.63 -16.11
CA LYS A 172 19.35 -7.09 -17.46
C LYS A 172 18.15 -6.27 -17.92
N ALA A 173 16.92 -6.74 -17.67
CA ALA A 173 15.70 -6.03 -18.04
C ALA A 173 15.54 -4.69 -17.28
N LEU A 174 16.08 -4.59 -16.06
CA LEU A 174 16.07 -3.38 -15.25
C LEU A 174 17.29 -2.47 -15.51
N ASN A 175 18.22 -2.91 -16.38
CA ASN A 175 19.48 -2.24 -16.70
C ASN A 175 20.40 -2.04 -15.47
N LEU A 176 20.46 -3.05 -14.59
CA LEU A 176 21.18 -2.98 -13.32
C LEU A 176 22.53 -3.72 -13.33
N ASP A 177 23.05 -4.10 -14.50
CA ASP A 177 24.31 -4.85 -14.62
C ASP A 177 25.51 -4.15 -13.96
N ASP A 178 25.53 -2.81 -13.99
CA ASP A 178 26.57 -1.98 -13.35
C ASP A 178 26.44 -1.92 -11.81
N LYS A 179 25.34 -2.43 -11.25
CA LYS A 179 25.07 -2.48 -9.80
C LYS A 179 25.43 -3.81 -9.16
N ILE A 180 25.90 -4.78 -9.94
CA ILE A 180 26.38 -6.05 -9.41
C ILE A 180 27.67 -5.81 -8.64
N ASP A 181 27.66 -6.13 -7.35
CA ASP A 181 28.83 -6.08 -6.50
C ASP A 181 29.64 -7.37 -6.67
N VAL A 182 30.67 -7.29 -7.50
CA VAL A 182 31.60 -8.41 -7.76
C VAL A 182 32.58 -8.66 -6.61
N GLY A 183 32.67 -7.73 -5.65
CA GLY A 183 33.51 -7.83 -4.45
C GLY A 183 32.80 -8.50 -3.27
N ASP A 184 31.47 -8.43 -3.22
CA ASP A 184 30.65 -9.07 -2.19
C ASP A 184 30.04 -10.37 -2.73
N ARG A 185 30.75 -11.47 -2.47
CA ARG A 185 30.30 -12.84 -2.74
C ARG A 185 29.65 -13.45 -1.52
N ARG A 186 28.53 -14.13 -1.75
CA ARG A 186 27.82 -14.89 -0.73
C ARG A 186 27.69 -16.35 -1.11
N SER A 187 28.03 -17.20 -0.15
CA SER A 187 27.75 -18.62 -0.24
C SER A 187 26.25 -18.88 -0.09
N PHE A 188 25.75 -19.86 -0.82
CA PHE A 188 24.37 -20.33 -0.69
C PHE A 188 24.35 -21.86 -0.66
N GLU A 189 23.27 -22.40 -0.08
CA GLU A 189 22.94 -23.82 -0.14
C GLU A 189 21.54 -23.95 -0.76
N GLY A 190 21.48 -24.60 -1.93
CA GLY A 190 20.22 -24.87 -2.61
C GLY A 190 19.50 -26.06 -1.99
N VAL A 191 18.19 -26.13 -2.21
CA VAL A 191 17.34 -27.25 -1.73
C VAL A 191 17.65 -28.57 -2.47
N GLY A 192 18.27 -28.48 -3.65
CA GLY A 192 18.66 -29.64 -4.45
C GLY A 192 19.88 -30.38 -3.88
N ARG A 193 20.00 -31.65 -4.24
CA ARG A 193 21.18 -32.48 -3.96
C ARG A 193 21.88 -32.86 -5.25
N ASP A 194 23.21 -32.98 -5.19
CA ASP A 194 24.00 -33.53 -6.29
C ASP A 194 23.72 -35.04 -6.47
N ASN A 195 24.33 -35.65 -7.49
CA ASN A 195 24.19 -37.09 -7.77
C ASN A 195 24.69 -38.00 -6.63
N ASN A 196 25.44 -37.45 -5.68
CA ASN A 196 25.97 -38.14 -4.52
C ASN A 196 25.14 -37.88 -3.25
N GLY A 197 24.04 -37.12 -3.36
CA GLY A 197 23.19 -36.76 -2.24
C GLY A 197 23.74 -35.60 -1.39
N ASN A 198 24.79 -34.89 -1.79
CA ASN A 198 25.29 -33.73 -1.07
C ASN A 198 24.47 -32.48 -1.40
N PRO A 199 24.32 -31.52 -0.46
CA PRO A 199 23.69 -30.24 -0.76
C PRO A 199 24.41 -29.52 -1.91
N ILE A 200 23.64 -28.97 -2.84
CA ILE A 200 24.21 -28.11 -3.88
C ILE A 200 24.57 -26.78 -3.23
N THR A 201 25.85 -26.51 -3.11
CA THR A 201 26.37 -25.23 -2.60
C THR A 201 27.09 -24.46 -3.70
N GLY A 202 27.20 -23.15 -3.54
CA GLY A 202 27.95 -22.31 -4.45
C GLY A 202 28.15 -20.91 -3.89
N GLU A 203 28.80 -20.06 -4.68
CA GLU A 203 28.93 -18.63 -4.40
C GLU A 203 28.31 -17.82 -5.52
N CYS A 204 27.73 -16.68 -5.16
CA CYS A 204 27.22 -15.71 -6.12
C CYS A 204 27.56 -14.29 -5.69
N ASN A 205 27.60 -13.38 -6.65
CA ASN A 205 27.73 -11.95 -6.38
C ASN A 205 26.41 -11.42 -5.80
N THR A 206 26.45 -10.22 -5.23
CA THR A 206 25.26 -9.56 -4.71
C THR A 206 24.89 -8.32 -5.51
N ILE A 207 23.66 -7.85 -5.32
CA ILE A 207 23.16 -6.61 -5.91
C ILE A 207 22.18 -5.95 -4.95
N MET A 208 22.33 -4.65 -4.72
CA MET A 208 21.35 -3.88 -3.95
C MET A 208 20.10 -3.63 -4.80
N ILE A 209 18.94 -4.04 -4.29
CA ILE A 209 17.66 -3.82 -4.96
C ILE A 209 16.71 -3.02 -4.08
N ASN A 210 15.84 -2.26 -4.73
CA ASN A 210 14.75 -1.56 -4.07
C ASN A 210 13.43 -2.12 -4.59
N VAL A 211 12.61 -2.62 -3.69
CA VAL A 211 11.28 -3.13 -4.00
C VAL A 211 10.23 -2.28 -3.32
N LYS A 212 9.06 -2.19 -3.95
CA LYS A 212 7.88 -1.55 -3.38
C LYS A 212 6.78 -2.58 -3.27
N ILE A 213 6.41 -2.89 -2.04
CA ILE A 213 5.31 -3.79 -1.69
C ILE A 213 4.25 -2.93 -1.05
N ARG A 214 3.09 -2.80 -1.71
CA ARG A 214 2.07 -1.79 -1.37
C ARG A 214 2.69 -0.37 -1.38
N ASN A 215 2.60 0.36 -0.27
CA ASN A 215 3.17 1.70 -0.11
C ASN A 215 4.54 1.68 0.58
N MET A 216 5.11 0.51 0.88
CA MET A 216 6.39 0.39 1.58
C MET A 216 7.53 0.29 0.59
N TRP A 217 8.50 1.18 0.71
CA TRP A 217 9.82 1.04 0.07
C TRP A 217 10.69 0.17 0.97
N LEU A 218 11.17 -0.94 0.43
CA LEU A 218 12.08 -1.86 1.11
C LEU A 218 13.35 -2.01 0.28
N THR A 219 14.50 -1.98 0.93
CA THR A 219 15.81 -2.16 0.31
C THR A 219 16.39 -3.48 0.78
N GLY A 220 16.85 -4.31 -0.15
CA GLY A 220 17.43 -5.62 0.14
C GLY A 220 18.73 -5.84 -0.64
N LYS A 221 19.62 -6.67 -0.09
CA LYS A 221 20.83 -7.12 -0.78
C LYS A 221 20.57 -8.49 -1.35
N ALA A 222 20.28 -8.53 -2.66
CA ALA A 222 19.89 -9.75 -3.33
C ALA A 222 21.07 -10.55 -3.88
N LEU A 223 20.92 -11.87 -3.93
CA LEU A 223 21.83 -12.82 -4.55
C LEU A 223 21.61 -12.82 -6.08
N TYR A 224 22.66 -12.46 -6.84
CA TYR A 224 22.60 -12.32 -8.29
C TYR A 224 22.59 -13.68 -8.98
N GLY A 225 21.61 -13.90 -9.86
CA GLY A 225 21.46 -15.12 -10.65
C GLY A 225 20.85 -16.29 -9.88
N MET A 226 20.35 -16.06 -8.66
CA MET A 226 19.99 -17.12 -7.71
C MET A 226 18.50 -17.23 -7.32
N PRO A 227 17.56 -17.18 -8.27
CA PRO A 227 16.27 -17.87 -8.10
C PRO A 227 16.13 -19.09 -9.06
N PRO A 228 15.28 -20.08 -8.72
CA PRO A 228 14.96 -21.19 -9.63
C PRO A 228 14.44 -20.72 -11.00
N GLU A 229 14.50 -21.61 -12.00
CA GLU A 229 13.95 -21.33 -13.34
C GLU A 229 12.49 -20.86 -13.26
N ASN A 230 12.16 -19.82 -14.04
CA ASN A 230 10.86 -19.13 -14.08
C ASN A 230 10.50 -18.24 -12.88
N ILE A 231 11.39 -18.09 -11.89
CA ILE A 231 11.24 -17.09 -10.84
C ILE A 231 12.18 -15.92 -11.16
N HIS A 232 11.63 -14.71 -11.24
CA HIS A 232 12.44 -13.53 -11.49
C HIS A 232 12.98 -12.92 -10.21
N LEU A 233 12.18 -12.97 -9.14
CA LEU A 233 12.50 -12.41 -7.84
C LEU A 233 11.97 -13.35 -6.73
N LEU A 234 12.89 -13.88 -5.92
CA LEU A 234 12.59 -14.72 -4.76
C LEU A 234 12.80 -13.89 -3.49
N ILE A 235 11.73 -13.34 -2.93
CA ILE A 235 11.78 -12.53 -1.71
C ILE A 235 12.05 -13.44 -0.51
N GLY A 236 13.24 -13.30 0.09
CA GLY A 236 13.70 -14.08 1.24
C GLY A 236 13.43 -13.40 2.58
N THR A 237 13.96 -14.00 3.66
CA THR A 237 13.69 -13.52 5.02
C THR A 237 14.19 -12.10 5.27
N ASP A 238 15.23 -11.66 4.57
CA ASP A 238 15.78 -10.30 4.65
C ASP A 238 14.74 -9.20 4.39
N ILE A 239 13.85 -9.39 3.41
CA ILE A 239 12.75 -8.46 3.11
C ILE A 239 11.48 -8.83 3.88
N ILE A 240 11.22 -10.12 4.12
CA ILE A 240 10.05 -10.57 4.89
C ILE A 240 10.11 -10.07 6.34
N ASP A 241 11.28 -10.04 6.97
CA ASP A 241 11.46 -9.56 8.33
C ASP A 241 11.20 -8.05 8.41
N LEU A 242 11.58 -7.28 7.38
CA LEU A 242 11.25 -5.85 7.28
C LEU A 242 9.73 -5.61 7.15
N LEU A 243 9.02 -6.51 6.48
CA LEU A 243 7.55 -6.51 6.46
C LEU A 243 7.00 -6.83 7.86
N GLY A 244 7.56 -7.83 8.53
CA GLY A 244 7.20 -8.25 9.89
C GLY A 244 7.35 -7.13 10.93
N GLN A 245 8.41 -6.32 10.83
CA GLN A 245 8.63 -5.14 11.67
C GLN A 245 7.54 -4.06 11.51
N LYS A 246 6.73 -4.14 10.44
CA LYS A 246 5.57 -3.26 10.18
C LYS A 246 4.23 -3.96 10.48
N ASP A 247 4.29 -5.07 11.20
CA ASP A 247 3.23 -6.04 11.53
C ASP A 247 2.58 -6.72 10.34
N PHE A 248 3.25 -6.79 9.19
CA PHE A 248 2.77 -7.61 8.08
C PHE A 248 3.13 -9.07 8.30
N LYS A 249 2.15 -9.94 8.03
CA LYS A 249 2.31 -11.39 7.98
C LYS A 249 2.24 -11.85 6.54
N LEU A 250 2.77 -13.04 6.25
CA LEU A 250 2.50 -13.68 4.96
C LEU A 250 1.27 -14.59 5.09
N GLY A 251 0.42 -14.59 4.08
CA GLY A 251 -0.75 -15.46 3.97
C GLY A 251 -0.79 -16.17 2.62
N LYS A 252 -1.68 -17.17 2.54
CA LYS A 252 -1.97 -17.85 1.28
C LYS A 252 -2.67 -16.88 0.32
#